data_AF-A0A3D5FDB9-F1
#
_entry.id   AF-A0A3D5FDB9-F1
#
_cell.length_a   1.000
_cell.length_b   1.000
_cell.length_c   1.000
_cell.angle_alpha   90.00
_cell.angle_beta   90.00
_cell.angle_gamma   90.00
#
_symmetry.space_group_name_H-M   'P 1'
#
loop_
_entity.id
_entity.type
_entity.pdbx_description
1 polymer ?
#
loop_
_entity_poly.entity_id
_entity_poly.type
_entity_poly.pdbx_seq_one_letter_code
_entity_poly.pdbx_strand_id
1 'polypeptide(L)'
;FYPGKAGGAFVKQYEQAGLADKLPLYTVFTIDSIALPKLQQAKMKAVLGSLNTQFWGPDLDTPQNHQFVSGFKKKYGRYPSFYAAQSYDSVFLIKSAVEAVGGNLADMDGMRAAMEKADFPSVRGSFSYG
;
A
#
# COMPACT_ATOMS: atom_id res chain seq x y z
N PHE A 1 6.60 7.44 -11.46
CA PHE A 1 6.92 6.51 -10.37
C PHE A 1 8.42 6.31 -10.31
N TYR A 2 9.05 6.50 -9.14
CA TYR A 2 10.50 6.33 -8.95
C TYR A 2 10.80 5.34 -7.81
N PRO A 3 10.90 4.03 -8.08
CA PRO A 3 11.12 3.03 -7.03
C PRO A 3 12.55 3.09 -6.46
N GLY A 4 12.67 2.75 -5.18
CA GLY A 4 13.96 2.45 -4.53
C GLY A 4 14.96 3.60 -4.61
N LYS A 5 16.18 3.31 -5.11
CA LYS A 5 17.28 4.29 -5.16
C LYS A 5 16.94 5.52 -6.02
N ALA A 6 16.15 5.35 -7.08
CA ALA A 6 15.76 6.45 -7.96
C ALA A 6 14.90 7.50 -7.25
N GLY A 7 14.01 7.07 -6.35
CA GLY A 7 13.17 7.98 -5.56
C GLY A 7 14.00 8.90 -4.66
N GLY A 8 14.94 8.34 -3.90
CA GLY A 8 15.84 9.13 -3.06
C GLY A 8 16.75 10.06 -3.87
N ALA A 9 17.24 9.61 -5.03
CA ALA A 9 18.04 10.45 -5.92
C ALA A 9 17.25 11.65 -6.46
N PHE A 10 16.00 11.42 -6.86
CA PHE A 10 15.11 12.48 -7.33
C PHE A 10 14.82 13.52 -6.23
N VAL A 11 14.44 13.09 -5.02
CA VAL A 11 14.19 14.01 -3.89
C VAL A 11 15.44 14.83 -3.58
N LYS A 12 16.62 14.21 -3.59
CA LYS A 12 17.90 14.91 -3.40
C LYS A 12 18.14 15.97 -4.47
N GLN A 13 17.94 15.64 -5.74
CA GLN A 13 18.12 16.59 -6.85
C GLN A 13 17.09 17.72 -6.82
N TYR A 14 15.85 17.41 -6.43
CA TYR A 14 14.78 18.39 -6.24
C TYR A 14 15.17 19.46 -5.20
N GLU A 15 15.75 19.02 -4.07
CA GLU A 15 16.30 19.92 -3.05
C GLU A 15 17.51 20.71 -3.55
N GLN A 16 18.46 20.04 -4.23
CA GLN A 16 19.66 20.70 -4.77
C GLN A 16 19.34 21.76 -5.82
N ALA A 17 18.22 21.60 -6.54
CA ALA A 17 17.72 22.59 -7.49
C ALA A 17 17.00 23.78 -6.81
N GLY A 18 16.87 23.78 -5.48
CA GLY A 18 16.16 24.82 -4.73
C GLY A 18 14.64 24.81 -4.98
N LEU A 19 14.09 23.68 -5.43
CA LEU A 19 12.65 23.56 -5.72
C LEU A 19 11.82 23.28 -4.46
N ALA A 20 12.43 22.71 -3.41
CA ALA A 20 11.76 22.40 -2.15
C ALA A 20 11.08 23.62 -1.50
N ASP A 21 11.65 24.81 -1.67
CA ASP A 21 11.12 26.06 -1.10
C ASP A 21 10.16 26.80 -2.05
N LYS A 22 9.99 26.31 -3.29
CA LYS A 22 9.26 27.02 -4.36
C LYS A 22 8.07 26.25 -4.90
N LEU A 23 8.11 24.93 -4.85
CA LEU A 23 7.12 24.07 -5.46
C LEU A 23 6.78 22.89 -4.53
N PRO A 24 5.49 22.59 -4.30
CA PRO A 24 5.10 21.38 -3.58
C PRO A 24 5.52 20.12 -4.33
N LEU A 25 6.08 19.16 -3.59
CA LEU A 25 6.47 17.88 -4.14
C LEU A 25 5.28 16.91 -4.13
N TYR A 26 4.81 16.53 -5.31
CA TYR A 26 3.82 15.46 -5.49
C TYR A 26 4.51 14.18 -5.95
N THR A 27 4.16 13.05 -5.35
CA THR A 27 4.71 11.75 -5.69
C THR A 27 3.65 10.67 -5.87
N VAL A 28 4.03 9.59 -6.53
CA VAL A 28 3.20 8.40 -6.70
C VAL A 28 4.08 7.18 -6.41
N PHE A 29 3.69 6.40 -5.41
CA PHE A 29 4.39 5.19 -4.94
C PHE A 29 5.88 5.40 -4.56
N THR A 30 6.30 6.62 -4.20
CA THR A 30 7.73 6.93 -3.97
C THR A 30 8.05 7.20 -2.50
N ILE A 31 7.32 8.12 -1.86
CA ILE A 31 7.46 8.44 -0.44
C ILE A 31 6.38 7.66 0.30
N ASP A 32 6.71 6.43 0.70
CA ASP A 32 5.80 5.47 1.35
C ASP A 32 6.31 5.04 2.75
N SER A 33 5.59 4.14 3.41
CA SER A 33 5.91 3.67 4.77
C SER A 33 7.28 2.95 4.91
N ILE A 34 7.92 2.53 3.82
CA ILE A 34 9.24 1.89 3.85
C ILE A 34 10.37 2.84 3.41
N ALA A 35 10.06 3.82 2.57
CA ALA A 35 11.00 4.85 2.13
C ALA A 35 11.11 5.99 3.15
N LEU A 36 9.98 6.46 3.70
CA LEU A 36 9.89 7.62 4.58
C LEU A 36 10.92 7.60 5.72
N PRO A 37 11.08 6.53 6.52
CA PRO A 37 12.07 6.51 7.59
C PRO A 37 13.51 6.70 7.09
N LYS A 38 13.86 6.11 5.93
CA LYS A 38 15.20 6.22 5.34
C LYS A 38 15.47 7.64 4.80
N LEU A 39 14.48 8.23 4.15
CA LEU A 39 14.60 9.58 3.61
C LEU A 39 14.67 10.63 4.74
N GLN A 40 13.94 10.42 5.84
CA GLN A 40 14.06 11.22 7.07
C GLN A 40 15.44 11.07 7.73
N GLN A 41 15.96 9.84 7.83
CA GLN A 41 17.33 9.61 8.33
C GLN A 41 18.38 10.31 7.47
N ALA A 42 18.15 10.39 6.16
CA ALA A 42 18.99 11.15 5.22
C ALA A 42 18.81 12.68 5.32
N LYS A 43 17.95 13.18 6.22
CA LYS A 43 17.67 14.60 6.46
C LYS A 43 17.21 15.36 5.21
N MET A 44 16.53 14.67 4.30
CA MET A 44 15.92 15.28 3.12
C MET A 44 14.71 16.11 3.54
N LYS A 45 14.78 17.43 3.30
CA LYS A 45 13.77 18.41 3.72
C LYS A 45 12.46 18.28 2.94
N ALA A 46 12.53 17.98 1.64
CA ALA A 46 11.37 17.91 0.75
C ALA A 46 10.47 16.68 1.00
N VAL A 47 10.86 15.80 1.93
CA VAL A 47 10.11 14.57 2.25
C VAL A 47 8.89 14.89 3.10
N LEU A 48 9.08 15.62 4.21
CA LEU A 48 7.98 16.04 5.07
C LEU A 48 7.20 17.16 4.39
N GLY A 49 5.87 17.04 4.36
CA GLY A 49 5.01 17.97 3.63
C GLY A 49 4.84 17.65 2.15
N SER A 50 5.54 16.65 1.61
CA SER A 50 5.22 16.12 0.28
C SER A 50 3.83 15.47 0.26
N LEU A 51 3.19 15.51 -0.90
CA LEU A 51 1.91 14.90 -1.15
C LEU A 51 2.10 13.64 -1.99
N ASN A 52 1.36 12.59 -1.68
CA ASN A 52 1.48 11.31 -2.36
C ASN A 52 0.12 10.71 -2.67
N THR A 53 0.00 10.11 -3.85
CA THR A 53 -1.16 9.30 -4.23
C THR A 53 -0.74 7.85 -4.41
N GLN A 54 -1.50 6.95 -3.80
CA GLN A 54 -1.35 5.50 -3.90
C GLN A 54 -2.69 4.84 -3.57
N PHE A 55 -2.84 3.55 -3.84
CA PHE A 55 -4.11 2.85 -3.63
C PHE A 55 -4.45 2.62 -2.14
N TRP A 56 -3.50 2.77 -1.23
CA TRP A 56 -3.67 2.43 0.20
C TRP A 56 -2.69 3.20 1.08
N GLY A 57 -3.11 3.64 2.26
CA GLY A 57 -2.25 4.21 3.31
C GLY A 57 -2.43 3.49 4.65
N PRO A 58 -1.40 3.44 5.52
CA PRO A 58 -1.47 2.76 6.82
C PRO A 58 -2.44 3.42 7.81
N ASP A 59 -2.90 4.63 7.51
CA ASP A 59 -3.80 5.47 8.30
C ASP A 59 -5.25 5.47 7.80
N LEU A 60 -5.57 4.67 6.76
CA LEU A 60 -6.95 4.50 6.33
C LEU A 60 -7.84 3.97 7.48
N ASP A 61 -8.94 4.65 7.73
CA ASP A 61 -9.84 4.33 8.83
C ASP A 61 -10.84 3.25 8.44
N THR A 62 -10.37 2.01 8.36
CA THR A 62 -11.22 0.83 8.12
C THR A 62 -10.90 -0.27 9.12
N PRO A 63 -11.90 -1.06 9.56
CA PRO A 63 -11.67 -2.13 10.54
C PRO A 63 -10.57 -3.12 10.11
N GLN A 64 -10.58 -3.50 8.83
CA GLN A 64 -9.58 -4.41 8.28
C GLN A 64 -8.18 -3.79 8.25
N ASN A 65 -8.07 -2.49 7.92
CA ASN A 65 -6.78 -1.81 7.91
C ASN A 65 -6.18 -1.74 9.33
N HIS A 66 -6.99 -1.42 10.33
CA HIS A 66 -6.54 -1.42 11.73
C HIS A 66 -6.00 -2.79 12.16
N GLN A 67 -6.68 -3.88 11.81
CA GLN A 67 -6.22 -5.25 12.09
C GLN A 67 -4.91 -5.57 11.35
N PHE A 68 -4.84 -5.25 10.06
CA PHE A 68 -3.66 -5.48 9.24
C PHE A 68 -2.45 -4.71 9.78
N VAL A 69 -2.57 -3.39 9.97
CA VAL A 69 -1.47 -2.52 10.39
C VAL A 69 -0.99 -2.87 11.79
N SER A 70 -1.90 -3.08 12.75
CA SER A 70 -1.53 -3.45 14.12
C SER A 70 -0.87 -4.84 14.17
N GLY A 71 -1.43 -5.83 13.48
CA GLY A 71 -0.87 -7.18 13.40
C GLY A 71 0.51 -7.20 12.73
N PHE A 72 0.67 -6.45 11.63
CA PHE A 72 1.94 -6.33 10.94
C PHE A 72 3.01 -5.67 11.82
N LYS A 73 2.66 -4.55 12.49
CA LYS A 73 3.59 -3.87 13.42
C LYS A 73 3.99 -4.78 14.57
N LYS A 74 3.05 -5.53 15.15
CA LYS A 74 3.34 -6.50 16.22
C LYS A 74 4.31 -7.60 15.77
N LYS A 75 4.13 -8.12 14.54
CA LYS A 75 4.94 -9.22 14.01
C LYS A 75 6.32 -8.79 13.51
N TYR A 76 6.41 -7.61 12.90
CA TYR A 76 7.60 -7.19 12.14
C TYR A 76 8.29 -5.93 12.67
N GLY A 77 7.75 -5.28 13.71
CA GLY A 77 8.36 -4.11 14.34
C GLY A 77 8.40 -2.83 13.48
N ARG A 78 7.66 -2.79 12.37
CA ARG A 78 7.60 -1.65 11.44
C ARG A 78 6.24 -1.54 10.78
N TYR A 79 5.96 -0.38 10.17
CA TYR A 79 4.76 -0.23 9.33
C TYR A 79 4.82 -1.15 8.09
N PRO A 80 3.67 -1.66 7.63
CA PRO A 80 3.58 -2.39 6.36
C PRO A 80 3.83 -1.47 5.17
N SER A 81 4.32 -2.05 4.07
CA SER A 81 4.32 -1.38 2.76
C SER A 81 2.95 -1.55 2.09
N PHE A 82 2.65 -0.71 1.10
CA PHE A 82 1.48 -0.94 0.25
C PHE A 82 1.55 -2.29 -0.47
N TYR A 83 2.74 -2.79 -0.85
CA TYR A 83 2.89 -4.15 -1.38
C TYR A 83 2.39 -5.21 -0.40
N ALA A 84 2.68 -5.07 0.90
CA ALA A 84 2.19 -5.98 1.92
C ALA A 84 0.66 -5.88 2.08
N ALA A 85 0.09 -4.67 1.97
CA ALA A 85 -1.35 -4.46 1.98
C ALA A 85 -2.03 -5.15 0.78
N GLN A 86 -1.44 -5.03 -0.41
CA GLN A 86 -1.93 -5.71 -1.61
C GLN A 86 -1.90 -7.24 -1.46
N SER A 87 -0.79 -7.80 -0.94
CA SER A 87 -0.71 -9.23 -0.66
C SER A 87 -1.73 -9.68 0.39
N TYR A 88 -1.98 -8.87 1.40
CA TYR A 88 -2.96 -9.17 2.44
C TYR A 88 -4.38 -9.23 1.88
N ASP A 89 -4.79 -8.22 1.09
CA ASP A 89 -6.06 -8.21 0.37
C ASP A 89 -6.21 -9.43 -0.56
N SER A 90 -5.17 -9.74 -1.34
CA SER A 90 -5.21 -10.89 -2.27
C SER A 90 -5.47 -12.21 -1.57
N VAL A 91 -4.94 -12.42 -0.36
CA VAL A 91 -5.21 -13.63 0.42
C VAL A 91 -6.66 -13.69 0.86
N PHE A 92 -7.26 -12.56 1.26
CA PHE A 92 -8.68 -12.51 1.61
C PHE A 92 -9.60 -12.74 0.41
N LEU A 93 -9.24 -12.23 -0.77
CA LEU A 93 -9.96 -12.53 -2.03
C LEU A 93 -9.88 -14.03 -2.39
N ILE A 94 -8.69 -14.64 -2.28
CA ILE A 94 -8.53 -16.07 -2.54
C ILE A 94 -9.32 -16.88 -1.52
N LYS A 95 -9.27 -16.50 -0.23
CA LYS A 95 -10.02 -17.14 0.83
C LYS A 95 -11.52 -17.13 0.55
N SER A 96 -12.09 -15.98 0.19
CA SER A 96 -13.54 -15.89 -0.06
C SER A 96 -13.98 -16.78 -1.24
N ALA A 97 -13.15 -16.90 -2.27
CA ALA A 97 -13.42 -17.83 -3.38
C ALA A 97 -13.38 -19.30 -2.94
N VAL A 98 -12.37 -19.70 -2.16
CA VAL A 98 -12.26 -21.08 -1.63
C VAL A 98 -13.45 -21.42 -0.74
N GLU A 99 -13.89 -20.50 0.11
CA GLU A 99 -15.07 -20.66 0.96
C GLU A 99 -16.35 -20.79 0.13
N ALA A 100 -16.50 -20.00 -0.93
CA ALA A 100 -17.67 -20.02 -1.80
C ALA A 100 -17.89 -21.35 -2.54
N VAL A 101 -16.80 -22.06 -2.90
CA VAL A 101 -16.87 -23.40 -3.52
C VAL A 101 -16.79 -24.55 -2.49
N GLY A 102 -16.92 -24.25 -1.19
CA GLY A 102 -16.84 -25.24 -0.12
C GLY A 102 -15.51 -26.00 -0.09
N GLY A 103 -14.43 -25.39 -0.56
CA GLY A 103 -13.11 -26.02 -0.65
C GLY A 103 -12.87 -26.89 -1.89
N ASN A 104 -13.84 -27.02 -2.81
CA ASN A 104 -13.63 -27.76 -4.05
C ASN A 104 -12.76 -26.98 -5.05
N LEU A 105 -11.44 -27.09 -4.92
CA LEU A 105 -10.48 -26.38 -5.79
C LEU A 105 -10.51 -26.84 -7.26
N ALA A 106 -11.20 -27.93 -7.59
CA ALA A 106 -11.41 -28.36 -8.96
C ALA A 106 -12.55 -27.59 -9.65
N ASP A 107 -13.45 -26.95 -8.89
CA ASP A 107 -14.51 -26.07 -9.40
C ASP A 107 -13.92 -24.70 -9.79
N MET A 108 -13.16 -24.68 -10.88
CA MET A 108 -12.51 -23.47 -11.36
C MET A 108 -13.50 -22.39 -11.82
N ASP A 109 -14.68 -22.78 -12.30
CA ASP A 109 -15.71 -21.84 -12.72
C ASP A 109 -16.35 -21.16 -11.50
N GLY A 110 -16.68 -21.94 -10.46
CA GLY A 110 -17.14 -21.40 -9.17
C GLY A 110 -16.11 -20.48 -8.51
N MET A 111 -14.83 -20.85 -8.55
CA MET A 111 -13.74 -20.02 -8.04
C MET A 111 -13.65 -18.67 -8.76
N ARG A 112 -13.70 -18.65 -10.10
CA ARG A 112 -13.68 -17.40 -10.88
C ARG A 112 -14.90 -16.54 -10.59
N ALA A 113 -16.09 -17.13 -10.61
CA ALA A 113 -17.34 -16.42 -10.33
C ALA A 113 -17.36 -15.81 -8.91
N ALA A 114 -16.76 -16.48 -7.92
CA ALA A 114 -16.63 -15.94 -6.58
C ALA A 114 -15.61 -14.79 -6.50
N MET A 115 -14.46 -14.92 -7.17
CA MET A 115 -13.47 -13.83 -7.23
C MET A 115 -14.03 -12.57 -7.90
N GLU A 116 -14.80 -12.72 -8.99
CA GLU A 116 -15.44 -11.60 -9.70
C GLU A 116 -16.39 -10.76 -8.82
N LYS A 117 -16.99 -11.36 -7.79
CA LYS A 117 -17.83 -10.64 -6.82
C LYS A 117 -17.03 -9.73 -5.90
N ALA A 118 -15.74 -10.01 -5.72
CA ALA A 118 -14.84 -9.26 -4.86
C ALA A 118 -15.34 -9.06 -3.41
N ASP A 119 -16.14 -10.00 -2.91
CA ASP A 119 -16.73 -9.95 -1.58
C ASP A 119 -15.72 -10.45 -0.53
N PHE A 120 -14.91 -9.52 -0.03
CA PHE A 120 -13.94 -9.77 1.02
C PHE A 120 -13.66 -8.48 1.80
N PRO A 121 -13.24 -8.56 3.07
CA PRO A 121 -12.87 -7.39 3.83
C PRO A 121 -11.52 -6.86 3.31
N SER A 122 -11.55 -5.88 2.39
CA SER A 122 -10.33 -5.20 1.93
C SER A 122 -9.84 -4.21 2.98
N VAL A 123 -8.52 -4.06 3.08
CA VAL A 123 -7.86 -2.98 3.84
C VAL A 123 -8.27 -1.58 3.36
N ARG A 124 -8.85 -1.46 2.17
CA ARG A 124 -9.38 -0.19 1.62
C ARG A 124 -10.86 0.05 1.97
N GLY A 125 -11.54 -0.89 2.64
CA GLY A 125 -12.98 -0.82 2.89
C GLY A 125 -13.75 -1.52 1.77
N SER A 126 -14.89 -0.96 1.36
CA SER A 126 -15.69 -1.51 0.26
C SER A 126 -14.87 -1.55 -1.03
N PHE A 127 -14.81 -2.70 -1.67
CA PHE A 127 -14.02 -2.93 -2.87
C PHE A 127 -14.91 -3.44 -4.01
N SER A 128 -14.66 -2.93 -5.21
CA SER A 128 -15.26 -3.42 -6.45
C SER A 128 -14.23 -3.29 -7.58
N TYR A 129 -14.40 -4.11 -8.61
CA TYR A 129 -13.69 -3.91 -9.88
C TYR A 129 -14.27 -2.68 -10.61
N GLY A 130 -13.43 -2.03 -11.41
CA GLY A 130 -13.82 -0.89 -12.24
C GLY A 130 -14.43 -1.29 -13.57
#